data_AF-A0A8J3S3I0-F1
#
_entry.id   AF-A0A8J3S3I0-F1
#
_cell.length_a   1.000
_cell.length_b   1.000
_cell.length_c   1.000
_cell.angle_alpha   90.00
_cell.angle_beta   90.00
_cell.angle_gamma   90.00
#
_symmetry.space_group_name_H-M   'P 1'
#
loop_
_entity.id
_entity.type
_entity.pdbx_description
1 polymer ?
#
loop_
_entity_poly.entity_id
_entity_poly.type
_entity_poly.pdbx_seq_one_letter_code
_entity_poly.pdbx_strand_id
1 'polypeptide(L)'
;MTQLPFGLDTPVTVDRRALVGYDNYLAAQRAVDTLSDSGFPVEHTAIVGSDLRLEETVTGRMTNGRAALAGAGSGVLFGLVVGAFLGLFTSTTLSFFMLVLWAGLWGAVMGAAFGFINHYFTRGKRDFASRSAIVAGRYDVLVATSHYDHARAVLEGAPMPADTVVVEPPPSAGLYDPAMGRPADPAQSLTPQQPVAENPTAPAHSISQQQVAENPTAPAHSVPEQHAPEQPAAAPRKRS
;
A
#
# COMPACT_ATOMS: atom_id res chain seq x y z
N MET A 1 -12.07 13.82 -41.67
CA MET A 1 -10.90 13.89 -40.77
C MET A 1 -10.93 15.26 -40.11
N THR A 2 -11.45 15.34 -38.89
CA THR A 2 -11.61 16.60 -38.15
C THR A 2 -10.49 16.67 -37.12
N GLN A 3 -9.55 17.58 -37.34
CA GLN A 3 -8.49 17.93 -36.39
C GLN A 3 -9.11 18.56 -35.14
N LEU A 4 -8.79 18.03 -33.95
CA LEU A 4 -9.19 18.62 -32.66
C LEU A 4 -8.20 19.76 -32.30
N PRO A 5 -8.68 20.99 -32.03
CA PRO A 5 -7.83 22.14 -31.73
C PRO A 5 -7.50 22.23 -30.24
N PHE A 6 -6.82 21.22 -29.69
CA PHE A 6 -6.30 21.27 -28.33
C PHE A 6 -4.88 20.72 -28.30
N GLY A 7 -3.90 21.62 -28.23
CA GLY A 7 -2.50 21.28 -28.03
C GLY A 7 -2.29 20.67 -26.65
N LEU A 8 -2.43 19.35 -26.53
CA LEU A 8 -2.01 18.55 -25.38
C LEU A 8 -0.57 18.02 -25.54
N ASP A 9 0.18 18.53 -26.52
CA ASP A 9 1.52 18.06 -26.87
C ASP A 9 2.66 18.90 -26.30
N THR A 10 2.37 19.91 -25.46
CA THR A 10 3.43 20.52 -24.65
C THR A 10 3.53 19.73 -23.35
N PRO A 11 4.47 18.78 -23.21
CA PRO A 11 4.94 18.45 -21.89
C PRO A 11 5.35 19.77 -21.27
N VAL A 12 4.70 20.18 -20.19
CA VAL A 12 5.23 21.26 -19.36
C VAL A 12 6.44 20.65 -18.67
N THR A 13 7.54 20.54 -19.41
CA THR A 13 8.89 20.30 -18.89
C THR A 13 9.24 21.54 -18.09
N VAL A 14 8.73 21.62 -16.86
CA VAL A 14 9.33 22.51 -15.88
C VAL A 14 10.63 21.83 -15.51
N ASP A 15 11.71 22.28 -16.12
CA ASP A 15 13.06 21.94 -15.69
C ASP A 15 13.18 22.38 -14.22
N ARG A 16 13.16 21.39 -13.32
CA ARG A 16 13.09 21.58 -11.87
C ARG A 16 14.29 20.87 -11.25
N ARG A 17 14.97 21.59 -10.38
CA ARG A 17 16.16 21.13 -9.67
C ARG A 17 15.87 20.99 -8.18
N ALA A 18 16.34 19.90 -7.58
CA ALA A 18 16.25 19.69 -6.13
C ALA A 18 17.03 20.77 -5.39
N LEU A 19 16.31 21.51 -4.54
CA LEU A 19 16.84 22.58 -3.72
C LEU A 19 17.35 22.04 -2.39
N VAL A 20 16.50 21.25 -1.73
CA VAL A 20 16.74 20.66 -0.42
C VAL A 20 15.81 19.45 -0.27
N GLY A 21 16.23 18.43 0.49
CA GLY A 21 15.32 17.35 0.84
C GLY A 21 15.30 17.05 2.32
N TYR A 22 14.17 16.49 2.74
CA TYR A 22 13.76 16.31 4.12
C TYR A 22 13.28 14.87 4.33
N ASP A 23 13.40 14.37 5.55
CA ASP A 23 12.89 13.04 5.94
C ASP A 23 11.37 13.02 6.18
N ASN A 24 10.76 14.20 6.36
CA ASN A 24 9.34 14.34 6.65
C ASN A 24 8.65 15.41 5.78
N TYR A 25 7.38 15.17 5.47
CA TYR A 25 6.59 16.06 4.62
C TYR A 25 6.38 17.44 5.24
N LEU A 26 6.23 17.52 6.57
CA LEU A 26 5.99 18.80 7.26
C LEU A 26 7.19 19.74 7.16
N ALA A 27 8.42 19.22 7.21
CA ALA A 27 9.62 20.00 6.99
C ALA A 27 9.69 20.53 5.54
N ALA A 28 9.35 19.69 4.55
CA ALA A 28 9.25 20.11 3.17
C ALA A 28 8.19 21.21 2.97
N GLN A 29 7.01 21.07 3.58
CA GLN A 29 5.95 22.06 3.53
C GLN A 29 6.40 23.39 4.16
N ARG A 30 7.05 23.36 5.33
CA ARG A 30 7.57 24.58 5.98
C ARG A 30 8.63 25.30 5.14
N ALA A 31 9.45 24.57 4.39
CA ALA A 31 10.41 25.18 3.48
C ALA A 31 9.69 25.93 2.35
N VAL A 32 8.61 25.37 1.82
CA VAL A 32 7.75 26.06 0.84
C VAL A 32 7.04 27.27 1.47
N ASP A 33 6.55 27.14 2.70
CA ASP A 33 5.94 28.25 3.43
C ASP A 33 6.95 29.39 3.65
N THR A 34 8.20 29.08 4.02
CA THR A 34 9.29 30.05 4.18
C THR A 34 9.61 30.79 2.88
N LEU A 35 9.61 30.06 1.75
CA LEU A 35 9.76 30.66 0.43
C LEU A 35 8.58 31.60 0.13
N SER A 36 7.35 31.16 0.39
CA SER A 36 6.13 31.94 0.20
C SER A 36 6.14 33.24 1.02
N ASP A 37 6.49 33.16 2.30
CA ASP A 37 6.54 34.29 3.23
C ASP A 37 7.56 35.35 2.79
N SER A 38 8.61 34.92 2.07
CA SER A 38 9.63 35.79 1.50
C SER A 38 9.23 36.38 0.13
N GLY A 39 8.02 36.11 -0.34
CA GLY A 39 7.48 36.60 -1.61
C GLY A 39 7.93 35.80 -2.85
N PHE A 40 8.45 34.58 -2.66
CA PHE A 40 8.85 33.71 -3.76
C PHE A 40 7.61 33.17 -4.52
N PRO A 41 7.62 33.10 -5.87
CA PRO A 41 6.55 32.50 -6.66
C PRO A 41 6.50 30.98 -6.49
N VAL A 42 5.72 30.50 -5.51
CA VAL A 42 5.60 29.07 -5.14
C VAL A 42 5.01 28.19 -6.24
N GLU A 43 4.36 28.75 -7.25
CA GLU A 43 3.93 28.06 -8.46
C GLU A 43 5.08 27.38 -9.23
N HIS A 44 6.32 27.81 -8.97
CA HIS A 44 7.53 27.23 -9.54
C HIS A 44 8.19 26.17 -8.64
N THR A 45 7.57 25.85 -7.50
CA THR A 45 8.05 24.86 -6.54
C THR A 45 7.24 23.57 -6.61
N ALA A 46 7.87 22.44 -6.32
CA ALA A 46 7.22 21.14 -6.20
C ALA A 46 7.81 20.33 -5.05
N ILE A 47 6.96 19.60 -4.34
CA ILE A 47 7.40 18.62 -3.35
C ILE A 47 7.28 17.24 -3.98
N VAL A 48 8.39 16.50 -4.05
CA VAL A 48 8.44 15.14 -4.60
C VAL A 48 8.83 14.18 -3.48
N GLY A 49 7.94 13.22 -3.22
CA GLY A 49 8.25 12.08 -2.37
C GLY A 49 9.07 11.07 -3.15
N SER A 50 10.25 10.72 -2.64
CA SER A 50 11.13 9.68 -3.16
C SER A 50 11.17 8.47 -2.22
N ASP A 51 11.68 7.34 -2.73
CA ASP A 51 11.74 6.07 -1.99
C ASP A 51 10.37 5.64 -1.44
N LEU A 52 9.38 5.54 -2.32
CA LEU A 52 8.04 5.10 -1.95
C LEU A 52 8.10 3.65 -1.43
N ARG A 53 7.73 3.49 -0.17
CA ARG A 53 7.65 2.21 0.51
C ARG A 53 6.17 1.89 0.72
N LEU A 54 5.80 0.66 0.39
CA LEU A 54 4.50 0.15 0.76
C LEU A 54 4.60 -0.37 2.19
N GLU A 55 4.02 0.35 3.13
CA GLU A 55 3.87 -0.11 4.50
C GLU A 55 2.58 -0.93 4.61
N GLU A 56 2.71 -2.21 4.96
CA GLU A 56 1.57 -3.08 5.27
C GLU A 56 1.40 -3.12 6.80
N THR A 57 0.58 -2.22 7.34
CA THR A 57 0.31 -2.20 8.78
C THR A 57 -0.66 -3.32 9.13
N VAL A 58 -0.16 -4.34 9.82
CA VAL A 58 -0.97 -5.46 10.33
C VAL A 58 -1.79 -4.95 11.52
N THR A 59 -3.08 -4.69 11.28
CA THR A 59 -3.99 -4.10 12.27
C THR A 59 -4.53 -5.15 13.25
N GLY A 60 -4.35 -6.44 12.96
CA GLY A 60 -4.71 -7.57 13.82
C GLY A 60 -5.39 -8.71 13.06
N ARG A 61 -5.87 -9.71 13.82
CA ARG A 61 -6.56 -10.87 13.24
C ARG A 61 -7.97 -10.49 12.80
N MET A 62 -8.28 -10.71 11.53
CA MET A 62 -9.64 -10.51 11.02
C MET A 62 -10.46 -11.76 11.33
N THR A 63 -11.37 -11.66 12.30
CA THR A 63 -12.28 -12.76 12.65
C THR A 63 -13.67 -12.50 12.08
N ASN A 64 -14.44 -13.58 11.90
CA ASN A 64 -15.85 -13.52 11.51
C ASN A 64 -16.66 -12.54 12.38
N GLY A 65 -16.38 -12.51 13.70
CA GLY A 65 -17.02 -11.59 14.63
C GLY A 65 -16.67 -10.13 14.35
N ARG A 66 -15.42 -9.82 14.02
CA ARG A 66 -14.99 -8.45 13.68
C ARG A 66 -15.60 -7.97 12.36
N ALA A 67 -15.72 -8.86 11.37
CA ALA A 67 -16.42 -8.57 10.12
C ALA A 67 -17.92 -8.33 10.32
N ALA A 68 -18.58 -9.16 11.15
CA ALA A 68 -19.98 -8.96 11.50
C ALA A 68 -20.20 -7.66 12.28
N LEU A 69 -19.29 -7.30 13.21
CA LEU A 69 -19.36 -6.03 13.93
C LEU A 69 -19.17 -4.82 13.02
N ALA A 70 -18.20 -4.88 12.10
CA ALA A 70 -18.02 -3.82 11.10
C ALA A 70 -19.25 -3.66 10.22
N GLY A 71 -19.83 -4.78 9.76
CA GLY A 71 -21.09 -4.82 9.03
C GLY A 71 -22.25 -4.24 9.85
N ALA A 72 -22.37 -4.62 11.12
CA ALA A 72 -23.41 -4.11 12.02
C ALA A 72 -23.32 -2.59 12.19
N GLY A 73 -22.11 -2.04 12.34
CA GLY A 73 -21.90 -0.60 12.44
C GLY A 73 -22.39 0.14 11.20
N SER A 74 -22.03 -0.36 10.01
CA SER A 74 -22.53 0.21 8.74
C SER A 74 -24.05 0.04 8.58
N GLY A 75 -24.59 -1.07 9.07
CA GLY A 75 -26.01 -1.40 9.03
C GLY A 75 -26.85 -0.53 9.96
N VAL A 76 -26.36 -0.21 11.17
CA VAL A 76 -27.00 0.75 12.08
C VAL A 76 -27.12 2.10 11.40
N LEU A 77 -26.02 2.60 10.82
CA LEU A 77 -26.05 3.90 10.16
C LEU A 77 -27.05 3.93 9.00
N PHE A 78 -27.01 2.91 8.14
CA PHE A 78 -27.97 2.78 7.04
C PHE A 78 -29.42 2.68 7.56
N GLY A 79 -29.66 1.83 8.57
CA GLY A 79 -30.97 1.65 9.19
C GLY A 79 -31.49 2.91 9.88
N LEU A 80 -30.62 3.70 10.51
CA LEU A 80 -30.98 4.99 11.11
C LEU A 80 -31.35 6.01 10.04
N VAL A 81 -30.61 6.08 8.92
CA VAL A 81 -30.92 6.99 7.80
C VAL A 81 -32.26 6.61 7.16
N VAL A 82 -32.45 5.33 6.86
CA VAL A 82 -33.70 4.81 6.29
C VAL A 82 -34.86 5.01 7.27
N GLY A 83 -34.65 4.68 8.55
CA GLY A 83 -35.64 4.86 9.61
C GLY A 83 -36.01 6.32 9.83
N ALA A 84 -35.05 7.24 9.76
CA ALA A 84 -35.30 8.67 9.85
C ALA A 84 -36.13 9.16 8.66
N PHE A 85 -35.78 8.71 7.45
CA PHE A 85 -36.54 9.04 6.24
C PHE A 85 -37.99 8.53 6.31
N LEU A 86 -38.19 7.25 6.66
CA LEU A 86 -39.54 6.69 6.85
C LEU A 86 -40.27 7.36 8.03
N GLY A 87 -39.53 7.72 9.07
CA GLY A 87 -40.04 8.42 10.25
C GLY A 87 -40.69 9.77 9.92
N LEU A 88 -40.21 10.48 8.89
CA LEU A 88 -40.79 11.76 8.46
C LEU A 88 -42.26 11.64 8.05
N PHE A 89 -42.73 10.44 7.71
CA PHE A 89 -44.12 10.16 7.37
C PHE A 89 -45.00 9.81 8.60
N THR A 90 -44.45 9.87 9.81
CA THR A 90 -45.19 9.57 11.05
C THR A 90 -45.77 10.84 11.68
N SER A 91 -46.99 10.75 12.22
CA SER A 91 -47.69 11.90 12.81
C SER A 91 -47.34 12.18 14.28
N THR A 92 -46.54 11.33 14.91
CA THR A 92 -46.22 11.41 16.34
C THR A 92 -44.74 11.24 16.59
N THR A 93 -44.15 12.15 17.37
CA THR A 93 -42.73 12.15 17.73
C THR A 93 -42.26 10.83 18.36
N LEU A 94 -43.10 10.21 19.20
CA LEU A 94 -42.78 8.91 19.79
C LEU A 94 -42.68 7.79 18.73
N SER A 95 -43.59 7.80 17.75
CA SER A 95 -43.57 6.83 16.64
C SER A 95 -42.38 7.04 15.71
N PHE A 96 -41.96 8.28 15.49
CA PHE A 96 -40.72 8.61 14.78
C PHE A 96 -39.51 7.93 15.45
N PHE A 97 -39.28 8.20 16.73
CA PHE A 97 -38.12 7.66 17.44
C PHE A 97 -38.16 6.14 17.54
N MET A 98 -39.33 5.54 17.77
CA MET A 98 -39.49 4.08 17.76
C MET A 98 -39.15 3.47 16.40
N LEU A 99 -39.62 4.07 15.31
CA LEU A 99 -39.36 3.57 13.96
C LEU A 99 -37.88 3.67 13.60
N VAL A 100 -37.24 4.80 13.93
CA VAL A 100 -35.79 5.01 13.73
C VAL A 100 -34.99 3.97 14.51
N LEU A 101 -35.34 3.72 15.77
CA LEU A 101 -34.65 2.74 16.61
C LEU A 101 -34.80 1.33 16.06
N TRP A 102 -36.02 0.94 15.66
CA TRP A 102 -36.29 -0.37 15.07
C TRP A 102 -35.58 -0.57 13.73
N ALA A 103 -35.59 0.45 12.87
CA ALA A 103 -34.89 0.42 11.61
C ALA A 103 -33.36 0.34 11.82
N GLY A 104 -32.82 1.04 12.81
CA GLY A 104 -31.43 0.93 13.22
C GLY A 104 -31.08 -0.48 13.71
N LEU A 105 -31.94 -1.12 14.52
CA LEU A 105 -31.75 -2.47 15.02
C LEU A 105 -31.75 -3.51 13.88
N TRP A 106 -32.76 -3.48 13.01
CA TRP A 106 -32.82 -4.37 11.85
C TRP A 106 -31.70 -4.10 10.85
N GLY A 107 -31.33 -2.83 10.67
CA GLY A 107 -30.16 -2.42 9.92
C GLY A 107 -28.89 -3.06 10.47
N ALA A 108 -28.70 -3.05 11.79
CA ALA A 108 -27.57 -3.70 12.45
C ALA A 108 -27.52 -5.21 12.19
N VAL A 109 -28.66 -5.90 12.32
CA VAL A 109 -28.77 -7.36 12.10
C VAL A 109 -28.44 -7.71 10.65
N MET A 110 -29.08 -7.03 9.70
CA MET A 110 -28.83 -7.25 8.27
C MET A 110 -27.39 -6.88 7.90
N GLY A 111 -26.88 -5.75 8.40
CA GLY A 111 -25.50 -5.32 8.19
C GLY A 111 -24.49 -6.33 8.74
N ALA A 112 -24.76 -6.91 9.91
CA ALA A 112 -23.91 -7.97 10.48
C ALA A 112 -23.90 -9.22 9.60
N ALA A 113 -25.06 -9.64 9.09
CA ALA A 113 -25.19 -10.77 8.17
C ALA A 113 -24.43 -10.50 6.87
N PHE A 114 -24.60 -9.32 6.26
CA PHE A 114 -23.87 -8.93 5.05
C PHE A 114 -22.35 -8.85 5.29
N GLY A 115 -21.91 -8.27 6.42
CA GLY A 115 -20.50 -8.21 6.80
C GLY A 115 -19.88 -9.60 6.97
N PHE A 116 -20.62 -10.51 7.60
CA PHE A 116 -20.23 -11.91 7.73
C PHE A 116 -20.15 -12.63 6.37
N ILE A 117 -21.20 -12.51 5.54
CA ILE A 117 -21.28 -13.15 4.22
C ILE A 117 -20.17 -12.62 3.30
N ASN A 118 -19.96 -11.31 3.25
CA ASN A 118 -18.91 -10.68 2.45
C ASN A 118 -17.52 -11.16 2.87
N HIS A 119 -17.28 -11.25 4.19
CA HIS A 119 -16.04 -11.80 4.72
C HIS A 119 -15.88 -13.29 4.40
N TYR A 120 -16.98 -14.05 4.40
CA TYR A 120 -16.98 -15.47 4.04
C TYR A 120 -16.62 -15.69 2.56
N PHE A 121 -17.14 -14.87 1.64
CA PHE A 121 -16.78 -14.95 0.22
C PHE A 121 -15.35 -14.47 -0.08
N THR A 122 -14.88 -13.46 0.65
CA THR A 122 -13.51 -12.92 0.51
C THR A 122 -12.48 -13.74 1.29
N ARG A 123 -12.89 -14.87 1.89
CA ARG A 123 -12.05 -15.71 2.75
C ARG A 123 -11.02 -16.47 1.91
N GLY A 124 -9.87 -15.84 1.67
CA GLY A 124 -8.77 -16.42 0.91
C GLY A 124 -7.40 -16.00 1.47
N LYS A 125 -6.80 -16.90 2.26
CA LYS A 125 -5.36 -17.03 2.55
C LYS A 125 -4.59 -15.98 3.40
N ARG A 126 -5.19 -14.93 3.95
CA ARG A 126 -4.47 -14.05 4.92
C ARG A 126 -5.33 -13.73 6.14
N ASP A 127 -4.95 -14.28 7.30
CA ASP A 127 -5.60 -14.11 8.61
C ASP A 127 -5.40 -12.71 9.24
N PHE A 128 -5.04 -11.71 8.44
CA PHE A 128 -4.62 -10.40 8.90
C PHE A 128 -5.44 -9.31 8.18
N ALA A 129 -6.03 -8.41 8.96
CA ALA A 129 -6.48 -7.14 8.42
C ALA A 129 -5.24 -6.28 8.20
N SER A 130 -4.82 -6.14 6.94
CA SER A 130 -3.74 -5.24 6.53
C SER A 130 -4.32 -3.93 6.02
N ARG A 131 -3.77 -2.81 6.48
CA ARG A 131 -3.93 -1.52 5.79
C ARG A 131 -2.66 -1.26 5.01
N SER A 132 -2.78 -1.15 3.69
CA SER A 132 -1.67 -0.79 2.82
C SER A 132 -1.62 0.73 2.68
N ALA A 133 -0.50 1.33 3.03
CA ALA A 133 -0.24 2.75 2.82
C ALA A 133 1.06 2.91 2.02
N ILE A 134 1.04 3.82 1.04
CA ILE A 134 2.27 4.23 0.34
C ILE A 134 2.83 5.41 1.12
N VAL A 135 4.05 5.27 1.64
CA VAL A 135 4.75 6.30 2.40
C VAL A 135 6.08 6.60 1.71
N ALA A 136 6.41 7.87 1.51
CA ALA A 136 7.71 8.26 0.96
C ALA A 136 8.77 8.20 2.08
N GLY A 137 9.95 7.66 1.78
CA GLY A 137 11.07 7.67 2.71
C GLY A 137 11.75 9.03 2.81
N ARG A 138 11.53 9.91 1.82
CA ARG A 138 12.14 11.24 1.73
C ARG A 138 11.28 12.18 0.88
N TYR A 139 11.39 13.48 1.14
CA TYR A 139 10.65 14.55 0.48
C TYR A 139 11.61 15.62 -0.02
N ASP A 140 11.76 15.73 -1.34
CA ASP A 140 12.54 16.78 -1.99
C ASP A 140 11.67 17.98 -2.33
N VAL A 141 12.18 19.17 -2.04
CA VAL A 141 11.64 20.43 -2.56
C VAL A 141 12.43 20.78 -3.81
N LEU A 142 11.77 20.77 -4.96
CA LEU A 142 12.33 21.16 -6.24
C LEU A 142 11.82 22.54 -6.64
N VAL A 143 12.69 23.33 -7.26
CA VAL A 143 12.35 24.66 -7.79
C VAL A 143 12.74 24.71 -9.26
N ALA A 144 11.98 25.46 -10.06
CA ALA A 144 12.33 25.72 -11.46
C ALA A 144 13.77 26.23 -11.58
N THR A 145 14.55 25.71 -12.53
CA THR A 145 15.97 26.02 -12.69
C THR A 145 16.25 27.52 -12.80
N SER A 146 15.34 28.28 -13.40
CA SER A 146 15.42 29.74 -13.54
C SER A 146 15.36 30.51 -12.21
N HIS A 147 14.77 29.93 -11.16
CA HIS A 147 14.57 30.57 -9.86
C HIS A 147 15.37 29.91 -8.73
N TYR A 148 16.24 28.95 -9.07
CA TYR A 148 16.96 28.11 -8.12
C TYR A 148 17.86 28.92 -7.17
N ASP A 149 18.69 29.81 -7.73
CA ASP A 149 19.65 30.59 -6.93
C ASP A 149 18.93 31.56 -5.98
N HIS A 150 17.80 32.12 -6.40
CA HIS A 150 16.97 32.98 -5.57
C HIS A 150 16.33 32.21 -4.40
N ALA A 151 15.73 31.05 -4.69
CA ALA A 151 15.14 30.19 -3.66
C ALA A 151 16.19 29.70 -2.65
N ARG A 152 17.40 29.37 -3.14
CA ARG A 152 18.53 28.99 -2.29
C ARG A 152 18.97 30.11 -1.36
N ALA A 153 19.12 31.33 -1.88
CA ALA A 153 19.49 32.49 -1.07
C ALA A 153 18.47 32.79 0.04
N VAL A 154 17.17 32.61 -0.25
CA VAL A 154 16.09 32.80 0.74
C VAL A 154 16.18 31.75 1.86
N LEU A 155 16.39 30.48 1.53
CA LEU A 155 16.51 29.42 2.53
C LEU A 155 17.81 29.48 3.34
N GLU A 156 18.92 29.96 2.76
CA GLU A 156 20.17 30.20 3.48
C GLU A 156 20.05 31.33 4.52
N GLY A 157 19.16 32.30 4.29
CA GLY A 157 18.87 33.39 5.22
C GLY A 157 17.79 33.08 6.26
N ALA A 158 17.08 31.95 6.14
CA ALA A 158 15.98 31.60 7.02
C ALA A 158 16.40 30.64 8.15
N PRO A 159 15.92 30.83 9.39
CA PRO A 159 16.18 29.90 10.47
C PRO A 159 15.53 28.53 10.17
N MET A 160 16.34 27.49 9.98
CA MET A 160 15.83 26.11 9.93
C MET A 160 15.34 25.67 11.31
N PRO A 161 14.13 25.11 11.44
CA PRO A 161 13.66 24.52 12.69
C PRO A 161 14.55 23.36 13.13
N ALA A 162 14.81 23.25 14.44
CA ALA A 162 15.72 22.26 15.03
C ALA A 162 15.34 20.79 14.78
N ASP A 163 14.11 20.53 14.33
CA ASP A 163 13.56 19.18 14.05
C ASP A 163 13.64 18.81 12.56
N THR A 164 14.45 19.56 11.80
CA THR A 164 14.59 19.39 10.35
C THR A 164 15.83 18.58 10.05
N VAL A 165 15.68 17.31 9.70
CA VAL A 165 16.78 16.52 9.15
C VAL A 165 16.86 16.79 7.65
N VAL A 166 17.84 17.61 7.27
CA VAL A 166 18.19 17.78 5.86
C VAL A 166 18.91 16.53 5.40
N VAL A 167 18.28 15.81 4.46
CA VAL A 167 18.88 14.62 3.86
C VAL A 167 19.54 15.05 2.55
N GLU A 168 20.78 14.62 2.33
CA GLU A 168 21.50 14.93 1.09
C GLU A 168 20.75 14.36 -0.12
N PRO A 169 20.62 15.13 -1.23
CA PRO A 169 19.99 14.61 -2.43
C PRO A 169 20.77 13.39 -2.94
N PRO A 170 20.12 12.23 -3.17
CA PRO A 170 20.77 11.13 -3.87
C PRO A 170 21.24 11.61 -5.26
N PRO A 171 22.25 10.99 -5.89
CA PRO A 171 22.72 11.39 -7.22
C PRO A 171 21.61 11.42 -8.28
N SER A 172 20.52 10.66 -8.06
CA SER A 172 19.31 10.60 -8.87
C SER A 172 18.29 11.73 -8.62
N ALA A 173 18.47 12.57 -7.59
CA ALA A 173 17.65 13.77 -7.35
C ALA A 173 18.08 14.97 -8.22
N GLY A 174 19.17 14.82 -8.98
CA GLY A 174 19.54 15.72 -10.05
C GLY A 174 18.69 15.46 -11.30
N LEU A 175 17.93 16.48 -11.70
CA LEU A 175 17.03 16.48 -12.86
C LEU A 175 15.91 15.44 -12.74
N TYR A 176 14.71 15.88 -12.30
CA TYR A 176 13.51 15.09 -12.52
C TYR A 176 13.30 15.01 -14.03
N ASP A 177 13.80 13.94 -14.66
CA ASP A 177 13.53 13.66 -16.07
C ASP A 177 12.07 13.19 -16.17
N PRO A 178 11.17 13.97 -16.79
CA PRO A 178 9.78 13.55 -16.97
C PRO A 178 9.66 12.27 -17.82
N ALA A 179 10.73 11.82 -18.49
CA ALA A 179 10.78 10.52 -19.15
C ALA A 179 10.91 9.34 -18.17
N MET A 180 11.49 9.51 -16.97
CA MET A 180 11.60 8.42 -15.98
C MET A 180 10.28 8.10 -15.27
N GLY A 181 9.31 9.02 -15.27
CA GLY A 181 7.95 8.79 -14.77
C GLY A 181 7.01 8.13 -15.78
N ARG A 182 7.47 7.90 -17.02
CA ARG A 182 6.70 7.18 -18.04
C ARG A 182 6.82 5.69 -17.75
N PRO A 183 5.71 4.92 -17.68
CA PRO A 183 5.82 3.46 -17.61
C PRO A 183 6.72 3.01 -18.76
N ALA A 184 7.81 2.31 -18.42
CA ALA A 184 8.73 1.78 -19.40
C ALA A 184 7.91 0.97 -20.39
N ASP A 185 7.90 1.39 -21.66
CA ASP A 185 7.23 0.65 -22.72
C ASP A 185 7.89 -0.74 -22.72
N PRO A 186 7.15 -1.84 -22.46
CA PRO A 186 7.74 -3.17 -22.31
C PRO A 186 8.48 -3.67 -23.57
N ALA A 187 8.41 -2.91 -24.66
CA ALA A 187 9.11 -3.17 -25.91
C ALA A 187 10.58 -2.70 -25.95
N GLN A 188 11.05 -1.82 -25.05
CA GLN A 188 12.43 -1.28 -25.13
C GLN A 188 13.48 -2.06 -24.34
N SER A 189 13.08 -3.02 -23.49
CA SER A 189 13.99 -3.87 -22.71
C SER A 189 14.56 -5.08 -23.46
N LEU A 190 14.29 -5.22 -24.77
CA LEU A 190 14.67 -6.39 -25.56
C LEU A 190 15.88 -6.20 -26.48
N THR A 191 16.67 -5.13 -26.34
CA THR A 191 17.94 -5.03 -27.09
C THR A 191 19.03 -5.78 -26.30
N PRO A 192 19.57 -6.92 -26.80
CA PRO A 192 20.63 -7.62 -26.08
C PRO A 192 21.86 -6.72 -25.99
N GLN A 193 22.26 -6.38 -24.76
CA GLN A 193 23.57 -5.76 -24.50
C GLN A 193 24.64 -6.80 -24.87
N GLN A 194 25.34 -6.53 -25.98
CA GLN A 194 26.44 -7.36 -26.44
C GLN A 194 27.60 -7.20 -25.44
N PRO A 195 28.09 -8.27 -24.79
CA PRO A 195 29.17 -8.17 -23.83
C PRO A 195 30.44 -7.69 -24.52
N VAL A 196 31.07 -6.65 -23.97
CA VAL A 196 32.42 -6.23 -24.36
C VAL A 196 33.36 -7.40 -24.10
N ALA A 197 33.97 -7.94 -25.15
CA ALA A 197 34.89 -9.06 -25.07
C ALA A 197 36.22 -8.62 -24.46
N GLU A 198 36.40 -8.87 -23.16
CA GLU A 198 37.71 -8.80 -22.51
C GLU A 198 38.27 -10.23 -22.41
N ASN A 199 39.25 -10.55 -23.24
CA ASN A 199 40.00 -11.82 -23.20
C ASN A 199 41.13 -11.67 -22.18
N PRO A 200 41.19 -12.53 -21.14
CA PRO A 200 42.33 -13.44 -21.08
C PRO A 200 42.03 -14.83 -20.47
N THR A 201 42.43 -15.86 -21.23
CA THR A 201 43.02 -17.15 -20.79
C THR A 201 42.27 -18.02 -19.76
N ALA A 202 41.73 -19.14 -20.26
CA ALA A 202 41.18 -20.27 -19.48
C ALA A 202 42.25 -21.00 -18.61
N PRO A 203 41.82 -21.84 -17.65
CA PRO A 203 41.60 -23.24 -18.00
C PRO A 203 40.23 -23.80 -17.56
N ALA A 204 39.84 -24.83 -18.31
CA ALA A 204 38.53 -25.45 -18.37
C ALA A 204 38.16 -26.30 -17.14
N HIS A 205 36.90 -26.19 -16.72
CA HIS A 205 36.18 -27.30 -16.09
C HIS A 205 34.83 -27.51 -16.78
N SER A 206 34.76 -28.64 -17.47
CA SER A 206 33.62 -29.18 -18.20
C SER A 206 32.52 -29.68 -17.26
N ILE A 207 31.28 -29.33 -17.61
CA ILE A 207 30.02 -29.73 -16.99
C ILE A 207 29.78 -31.23 -17.18
N SER A 208 29.24 -31.92 -16.16
CA SER A 208 28.47 -33.14 -16.36
C SER A 208 27.16 -33.04 -15.60
N GLN A 209 26.08 -33.02 -16.38
CA GLN A 209 24.69 -33.09 -15.93
C GLN A 209 24.43 -34.43 -15.25
N GLN A 210 23.70 -34.44 -14.13
CA GLN A 210 22.96 -35.64 -13.74
C GLN A 210 21.55 -35.30 -13.27
N GLN A 211 20.70 -35.28 -14.29
CA GLN A 211 19.27 -35.56 -14.28
C GLN A 211 18.96 -36.81 -13.46
N VAL A 212 18.06 -36.71 -12.47
CA VAL A 212 17.32 -37.86 -11.94
C VAL A 212 15.84 -37.58 -12.13
N ALA A 213 15.32 -38.23 -13.17
CA ALA A 213 13.93 -38.28 -13.54
C ALA A 213 13.17 -39.31 -12.69
N GLU A 214 11.87 -39.09 -12.65
CA GLU A 214 10.74 -39.87 -12.13
C GLU A 214 10.71 -41.39 -12.43
N ASN A 215 10.13 -42.13 -11.45
CA ASN A 215 9.20 -43.30 -11.56
C ASN A 215 9.76 -44.74 -11.77
N PRO A 216 8.96 -45.83 -11.64
CA PRO A 216 8.15 -46.39 -10.53
C PRO A 216 8.47 -47.90 -10.21
N THR A 217 7.76 -48.48 -9.22
CA THR A 217 7.41 -49.92 -9.07
C THR A 217 8.26 -50.81 -8.14
N ALA A 218 7.57 -51.48 -7.20
CA ALA A 218 8.05 -52.48 -6.22
C ALA A 218 8.37 -53.87 -6.86
N PRO A 219 9.00 -54.83 -6.15
CA PRO A 219 8.25 -55.73 -5.25
C PRO A 219 8.97 -56.24 -3.97
N ALA A 220 8.13 -56.64 -3.01
CA ALA A 220 8.23 -57.54 -1.85
C ALA A 220 9.57 -58.18 -1.38
N HIS A 221 9.82 -58.15 -0.05
CA HIS A 221 10.16 -59.33 0.76
C HIS A 221 9.87 -59.14 2.29
N SER A 222 8.93 -59.95 2.80
CA SER A 222 8.81 -60.68 4.10
C SER A 222 9.26 -60.11 5.47
N VAL A 223 8.26 -60.01 6.38
CA VAL A 223 8.16 -60.06 7.88
C VAL A 223 8.95 -61.26 8.52
N PRO A 224 9.16 -61.44 9.87
CA PRO A 224 8.60 -60.73 11.05
C PRO A 224 9.44 -60.60 12.36
N GLU A 225 9.03 -59.72 13.30
CA GLU A 225 9.15 -59.93 14.77
C GLU A 225 8.19 -58.95 15.50
N GLN A 226 6.94 -59.32 15.80
CA GLN A 226 6.45 -59.81 17.11
C GLN A 226 6.91 -59.02 18.35
N HIS A 227 6.09 -58.08 18.82
CA HIS A 227 5.44 -58.15 20.15
C HIS A 227 4.39 -57.03 20.32
N ALA A 228 3.13 -57.45 20.35
CA ALA A 228 2.04 -56.86 21.15
C ALA A 228 1.76 -57.83 22.32
N PRO A 229 0.86 -57.59 23.29
CA PRO A 229 -0.02 -56.44 23.56
C PRO A 229 0.21 -55.93 25.02
N GLU A 230 -0.45 -54.91 25.56
CA GLU A 230 -1.71 -55.09 26.31
C GLU A 230 -2.31 -53.74 26.66
N GLN A 231 -3.51 -53.52 26.15
CA GLN A 231 -4.50 -52.63 26.71
C GLN A 231 -5.29 -53.44 27.74
N PRO A 232 -5.80 -52.82 28.81
CA PRO A 232 -7.16 -53.16 29.18
C PRO A 232 -8.02 -51.90 29.32
N ALA A 233 -9.16 -51.96 28.63
CA ALA A 233 -10.33 -51.16 28.94
C ALA A 233 -10.96 -51.64 30.26
N ALA A 234 -11.39 -50.71 31.12
CA ALA A 234 -12.49 -50.93 32.07
C ALA A 234 -13.06 -49.59 32.56
N ALA A 235 -14.39 -49.55 32.64
CA ALA A 235 -15.23 -48.37 32.82
C ALA A 235 -15.53 -48.02 34.33
N PRO A 236 -16.66 -47.39 34.70
CA PRO A 236 -16.74 -46.12 35.42
C PRO A 236 -17.10 -46.24 36.93
N ARG A 237 -16.99 -45.16 37.74
CA ARG A 237 -17.68 -45.08 39.04
C ARG A 237 -17.93 -43.65 39.57
N LYS A 238 -19.14 -43.46 40.12
CA LYS A 238 -19.70 -42.28 40.79
C LYS A 238 -19.14 -42.05 42.22
N ARG A 239 -19.50 -40.86 42.76
CA ARG A 239 -19.48 -40.34 44.15
C ARG A 239 -18.14 -39.69 44.54
N SER A 240 -18.12 -38.53 45.20
CA SER A 240 -19.07 -38.00 46.18
C SER A 240 -19.20 -36.48 46.12
#